data_AF-A0A380EN12-F1
#
_entry.id   AF-A0A380EN12-F1
#
_cell.length_a   1.000
_cell.length_b   1.000
_cell.length_c   1.000
_cell.angle_alpha   90.00
_cell.angle_beta   90.00
_cell.angle_gamma   90.00
#
_symmetry.space_group_name_H-M   'P 1'
#
loop_
_entity.id
_entity.type
_entity.pdbx_description
1 polymer ?
#
loop_
_entity_poly.entity_id
_entity_poly.type
_entity_poly.pdbx_seq_one_letter_code
_entity_poly.pdbx_strand_id
1 'polypeptide(L)'
;MADIINIIDTTSEGIQSESVISESIKSAKEKKYSKSNPYQAEVLANINLNGTDSNKETRHIEFLLDDFSESYEPGDCIVALPQNDPELVEKLIFMLGWDPQSPVPINDHGDTVPIVEALTSHFEFTKLTLPLLKNADIYFDNEELSERIQDESWAREYVINRDFIDLITDFPTIELQPENMYQILRKLPPREYSISSSFMATPDEVHITVGTVRYQAHGRERKGVCSVHFAERIKPGDIVPIYLKKNPNFKFPMKQDIPVIMIGPGTGIAPFRAYLQEREELGMTGKTWLFFGDQHRSSDFYMKKK
;
A
#
# COMPACT_ATOMS: atom_id res chain seq x y z
N MET A 1 51.70 35.05 53.32
CA MET A 1 52.48 33.81 53.40
C MET A 1 51.52 32.66 53.17
N ALA A 2 51.70 31.95 52.03
CA ALA A 2 51.36 30.54 51.70
C ALA A 2 50.02 29.93 52.17
N ASP A 3 49.28 29.05 51.47
CA ASP A 3 49.23 28.48 50.11
C ASP A 3 48.00 27.52 50.09
N ILE A 4 47.64 26.99 48.88
CA ILE A 4 46.76 25.82 48.55
C ILE A 4 45.25 26.15 48.35
N ILE A 5 44.59 26.22 47.17
CA ILE A 5 44.44 25.45 45.89
C ILE A 5 43.35 24.32 45.91
N ASN A 6 42.35 24.47 45.00
CA ASN A 6 41.46 23.47 44.31
C ASN A 6 40.22 22.87 45.04
N ILE A 7 39.06 22.49 44.44
CA ILE A 7 38.37 22.57 43.10
C ILE A 7 36.98 21.85 43.24
N ILE A 8 35.96 22.19 42.41
CA ILE A 8 34.70 21.47 42.02
C ILE A 8 33.58 21.29 43.08
N ASP A 9 32.26 21.17 42.81
CA ASP A 9 31.23 21.53 41.79
C ASP A 9 29.98 20.68 42.16
N THR A 10 28.81 21.00 41.60
CA THR A 10 27.58 20.19 41.46
C THR A 10 26.62 20.05 42.66
N THR A 11 25.42 20.65 42.50
CA THR A 11 24.15 19.91 42.31
C THR A 11 23.11 20.83 41.67
N SER A 12 22.91 20.67 40.36
CA SER A 12 21.80 21.21 39.57
C SER A 12 21.28 20.08 38.66
N GLU A 13 20.63 19.08 39.25
CA GLU A 13 20.09 17.91 38.52
C GLU A 13 18.55 17.91 38.37
N GLY A 14 17.87 18.99 38.74
CA GLY A 14 16.39 19.03 38.77
C GLY A 14 15.68 19.51 37.50
N ILE A 15 16.38 19.97 36.47
CA ILE A 15 15.74 20.73 35.35
C ILE A 15 15.85 20.02 33.98
N GLN A 16 16.77 19.06 33.82
CA GLN A 16 16.95 18.36 32.53
C GLN A 16 16.03 17.16 32.32
N SER A 17 15.51 16.52 33.38
CA SER A 17 14.68 15.32 33.23
C SER A 17 13.25 15.64 32.79
N GLU A 18 12.63 16.70 33.33
CA GLU A 18 11.28 17.11 32.92
C GLU A 18 11.22 17.67 31.50
N SER A 19 12.26 18.39 31.04
CA SER A 19 12.31 18.94 29.68
C SER A 19 12.41 17.86 28.61
N VAL A 20 13.28 16.85 28.83
CA VAL A 20 13.48 15.74 27.89
C VAL A 20 12.24 14.84 27.82
N ILE A 21 11.55 14.60 28.94
CA ILE A 21 10.27 13.88 28.97
C ILE A 21 9.18 14.68 28.25
N SER A 22 9.14 16.01 28.42
CA SER A 22 8.16 16.86 27.75
C SER A 22 8.36 17.00 26.23
N GLU A 23 9.60 16.98 25.75
CA GLU A 23 9.93 17.03 24.32
C GLU A 23 9.69 15.70 23.62
N SER A 24 9.98 14.57 24.28
CA SER A 24 9.66 13.25 23.75
C SER A 24 8.15 12.98 23.71
N ILE A 25 7.39 13.49 24.68
CA ILE A 25 5.91 13.46 24.66
C ILE A 25 5.33 14.41 23.59
N LYS A 26 5.94 15.59 23.36
CA LYS A 26 5.55 16.50 22.26
C LYS A 26 5.88 15.91 20.89
N SER A 27 7.05 15.29 20.73
CA SER A 27 7.48 14.64 19.50
C SER A 27 6.58 13.44 19.15
N ALA A 28 6.12 12.69 20.14
CA ALA A 28 5.15 11.60 19.94
C ALA A 28 3.77 12.10 19.45
N LYS A 29 3.35 13.31 19.85
CA LYS A 29 2.07 13.93 19.42
C LYS A 29 2.10 14.60 18.03
N GLU A 30 3.25 14.67 17.36
CA GLU A 30 3.41 15.33 16.05
C GLU A 30 3.90 14.41 14.93
N LYS A 31 3.99 13.09 15.15
CA LYS A 31 4.39 12.14 14.11
C LYS A 31 3.30 12.01 13.04
N LYS A 32 3.41 12.83 11.99
CA LYS A 32 2.66 12.64 10.74
C LYS A 32 3.30 11.54 9.92
N TYR A 33 2.49 10.55 9.54
CA TYR A 33 2.95 9.44 8.73
C TYR A 33 2.79 9.76 7.25
N SER A 34 3.72 9.27 6.43
CA SER A 34 3.77 9.58 5.00
C SER A 34 4.43 8.46 4.23
N LYS A 35 4.51 8.58 2.91
CA LYS A 35 5.20 7.59 2.07
C LYS A 35 6.67 7.37 2.48
N SER A 36 7.37 8.41 2.88
CA SER A 36 8.79 8.34 3.30
C SER A 36 8.99 7.99 4.78
N ASN A 37 7.92 8.02 5.57
CA ASN A 37 7.89 7.65 6.98
C ASN A 37 6.54 6.98 7.29
N PRO A 38 6.30 5.76 6.78
CA PRO A 38 5.02 5.08 6.99
C PRO A 38 4.91 4.60 8.44
N TYR A 39 3.68 4.53 8.93
CA TYR A 39 3.37 3.86 10.18
C TYR A 39 3.42 2.34 9.98
N GLN A 40 4.08 1.65 10.90
CA GLN A 40 4.22 0.20 10.87
C GLN A 40 3.04 -0.43 11.62
N ALA A 41 1.94 -0.66 10.93
CA ALA A 41 0.70 -1.12 11.56
C ALA A 41 0.66 -2.64 11.68
N GLU A 42 0.35 -3.13 12.88
CA GLU A 42 0.05 -4.54 13.09
C GLU A 42 -1.33 -4.88 12.51
N VAL A 43 -1.41 -6.01 11.81
CA VAL A 43 -2.66 -6.55 11.29
C VAL A 43 -3.37 -7.31 12.41
N LEU A 44 -4.54 -6.84 12.82
CA LEU A 44 -5.36 -7.50 13.84
C LEU A 44 -6.22 -8.62 13.23
N ALA A 45 -6.78 -8.37 12.05
CA ALA A 45 -7.64 -9.32 11.35
C ALA A 45 -7.48 -9.24 9.84
N ASN A 46 -7.63 -10.39 9.18
CA ASN A 46 -7.71 -10.50 7.73
C ASN A 46 -8.73 -11.59 7.36
N ILE A 47 -9.95 -11.16 7.05
CA ILE A 47 -11.12 -12.04 6.95
C ILE A 47 -11.67 -11.99 5.53
N ASN A 48 -11.87 -13.15 4.89
CA ASN A 48 -12.62 -13.20 3.65
C ASN A 48 -14.12 -12.96 3.92
N LEU A 49 -14.68 -11.91 3.31
CA LEU A 49 -16.08 -11.51 3.44
C LEU A 49 -17.00 -12.30 2.51
N ASN A 50 -16.46 -12.97 1.51
CA ASN A 50 -17.24 -13.75 0.56
C ASN A 50 -17.62 -15.13 1.15
N GLY A 51 -18.76 -15.66 0.69
CA GLY A 51 -19.17 -17.04 0.93
C GLY A 51 -18.32 -18.04 0.12
N THR A 52 -18.37 -19.32 0.50
CA THR A 52 -17.56 -20.40 -0.10
C THR A 52 -17.69 -20.53 -1.61
N ASP A 53 -18.86 -20.21 -2.16
CA ASP A 53 -19.19 -20.39 -3.56
C ASP A 53 -18.96 -19.12 -4.40
N SER A 54 -18.33 -18.08 -3.83
CA SER A 54 -18.01 -16.86 -4.56
C SER A 54 -16.85 -17.06 -5.53
N ASN A 55 -16.97 -16.43 -6.71
CA ASN A 55 -15.85 -16.29 -7.65
C ASN A 55 -14.94 -15.08 -7.30
N LYS A 56 -15.24 -14.38 -6.21
CA LYS A 56 -14.52 -13.22 -5.73
C LYS A 56 -13.91 -13.52 -4.37
N GLU A 57 -12.89 -12.73 -4.06
CA GLU A 57 -12.27 -12.72 -2.75
C GLU A 57 -12.15 -11.26 -2.32
N THR A 58 -12.84 -10.90 -1.25
CA THR A 58 -12.90 -9.55 -0.70
C THR A 58 -12.53 -9.65 0.75
N ARG A 59 -11.40 -9.04 1.12
CA ARG A 59 -10.86 -9.11 2.48
C ARG A 59 -11.29 -7.90 3.29
N HIS A 60 -11.78 -8.14 4.49
CA HIS A 60 -11.85 -7.16 5.57
C HIS A 60 -10.56 -7.24 6.36
N ILE A 61 -9.86 -6.11 6.45
CA ILE A 61 -8.57 -6.03 7.11
C ILE A 61 -8.63 -4.98 8.20
N GLU A 62 -8.17 -5.33 9.38
CA GLU A 62 -8.13 -4.46 10.56
C GLU A 62 -6.67 -4.24 10.93
N PHE A 63 -6.30 -2.98 11.11
CA PHE A 63 -4.97 -2.56 11.56
C PHE A 63 -5.06 -1.92 12.93
N LEU A 64 -4.12 -2.24 13.80
CA LEU A 64 -3.90 -1.56 15.07
C LEU A 64 -3.31 -0.18 14.82
N LEU A 65 -3.80 0.83 15.53
CA LEU A 65 -3.36 2.22 15.47
C LEU A 65 -2.82 2.71 16.84
N ASP A 66 -2.09 1.87 17.55
CA ASP A 66 -1.41 2.26 18.80
C ASP A 66 -0.42 3.41 18.55
N ASP A 67 -0.52 4.47 19.35
CA ASP A 67 0.27 5.71 19.18
C ASP A 67 0.13 6.37 17.79
N PHE A 68 -0.93 6.07 17.04
CA PHE A 68 -1.22 6.76 15.79
C PHE A 68 -1.77 8.16 16.10
N SER A 69 -0.92 9.17 15.97
CA SER A 69 -1.25 10.55 16.40
C SER A 69 -2.35 11.25 15.58
N GLU A 70 -2.80 10.65 14.47
CA GLU A 70 -3.77 11.25 13.54
C GLU A 70 -5.14 10.59 13.64
N SER A 71 -6.18 11.36 13.98
CA SER A 71 -7.56 10.89 13.82
C SER A 71 -7.94 10.82 12.33
N TYR A 72 -8.91 9.97 12.00
CA TYR A 72 -9.50 9.90 10.65
C TYR A 72 -11.02 10.06 10.72
N GLU A 73 -11.63 10.41 9.59
CA GLU A 73 -13.07 10.54 9.47
C GLU A 73 -13.57 9.66 8.31
N PRO A 74 -14.83 9.20 8.33
CA PRO A 74 -15.44 8.52 7.20
C PRO A 74 -15.24 9.27 5.89
N GLY A 75 -14.70 8.56 4.89
CA GLY A 75 -14.33 9.11 3.58
C GLY A 75 -12.82 9.31 3.37
N ASP A 76 -12.03 9.34 4.45
CA ASP A 76 -10.57 9.26 4.37
C ASP A 76 -10.11 7.88 3.86
N CYS A 77 -8.85 7.81 3.43
CA CYS A 77 -8.24 6.58 2.91
C CYS A 77 -7.01 6.19 3.73
N ILE A 78 -6.77 4.88 3.86
CA ILE A 78 -5.46 4.34 4.21
C ILE A 78 -4.69 4.07 2.93
N VAL A 79 -3.41 4.40 2.96
CA VAL A 79 -2.48 4.16 1.87
C VAL A 79 -1.46 3.10 2.32
N ALA A 80 -1.52 1.92 1.70
CA ALA A 80 -0.63 0.81 2.01
C ALA A 80 0.55 0.77 1.04
N LEU A 81 1.75 0.47 1.57
CA LEU A 81 2.95 0.23 0.77
C LEU A 81 3.07 -1.29 0.56
N PRO A 82 2.84 -1.81 -0.66
CA PRO A 82 2.85 -3.24 -0.90
C PRO A 82 4.25 -3.79 -1.14
N GLN A 83 4.37 -5.12 -1.13
CA GLN A 83 5.53 -5.86 -1.62
C GLN A 83 5.13 -6.72 -2.82
N ASN A 84 6.04 -6.82 -3.79
CA ASN A 84 5.91 -7.76 -4.91
C ASN A 84 5.93 -9.21 -4.41
N ASP A 85 5.43 -10.11 -5.26
CA ASP A 85 5.42 -11.53 -4.96
C ASP A 85 6.85 -12.09 -4.98
N PRO A 86 7.36 -12.70 -3.90
CA PRO A 86 8.71 -13.27 -3.87
C PRO A 86 8.96 -14.26 -5.01
N GLU A 87 7.96 -15.05 -5.42
CA GLU A 87 8.11 -15.99 -6.54
C GLU A 87 8.34 -15.27 -7.87
N LEU A 88 7.70 -14.11 -8.08
CA LEU A 88 7.92 -13.31 -9.28
C LEU A 88 9.28 -12.59 -9.25
N VAL A 89 9.74 -12.18 -8.06
CA VAL A 89 11.07 -11.59 -7.85
C VAL A 89 12.15 -12.61 -8.18
N GLU A 90 12.08 -13.80 -7.58
CA GLU A 90 13.01 -14.91 -7.82
C GLU A 90 13.03 -15.31 -9.30
N LYS A 91 11.85 -15.43 -9.92
CA LYS A 91 11.73 -15.75 -11.34
C LYS A 91 12.44 -14.72 -12.22
N LEU A 92 12.25 -13.43 -11.95
CA LEU A 92 12.88 -12.36 -12.75
C LEU A 92 14.41 -12.39 -12.60
N ILE A 93 14.92 -12.50 -11.38
CA ILE A 93 16.35 -12.59 -11.08
C ILE A 93 16.97 -13.81 -11.79
N PHE A 94 16.28 -14.96 -11.71
CA PHE A 94 16.73 -16.19 -12.37
C PHE A 94 16.76 -16.06 -13.90
N MET A 95 15.73 -15.48 -14.51
CA MET A 95 15.65 -15.30 -15.97
C MET A 95 16.78 -14.42 -16.52
N LEU A 96 17.24 -13.44 -15.75
CA LEU A 96 18.32 -12.52 -16.13
C LEU A 96 19.70 -12.99 -15.65
N GLY A 97 19.78 -14.13 -14.95
CA GLY A 97 21.05 -14.68 -14.46
C GLY A 97 21.76 -13.79 -13.43
N TRP A 98 21.00 -12.98 -12.68
CA TRP A 98 21.56 -12.04 -11.71
C TRP A 98 21.84 -12.69 -10.36
N ASP A 99 22.86 -12.18 -9.65
CA ASP A 99 23.07 -12.50 -8.24
C ASP A 99 22.02 -11.73 -7.40
N PRO A 100 21.20 -12.40 -6.56
CA PRO A 100 20.22 -11.75 -5.69
C PRO A 100 20.82 -10.68 -4.75
N GLN A 101 22.12 -10.76 -4.47
CA GLN A 101 22.83 -9.81 -3.60
C GLN A 101 23.51 -8.67 -4.36
N SER A 102 23.44 -8.64 -5.69
CA SER A 102 23.99 -7.53 -6.48
C SER A 102 23.40 -6.19 -6.01
N PRO A 103 24.25 -5.20 -5.64
CA PRO A 103 23.78 -3.90 -5.19
C PRO A 103 23.24 -3.10 -6.38
N VAL A 104 22.02 -2.60 -6.26
CA VAL A 104 21.39 -1.76 -7.29
C VAL A 104 20.90 -0.45 -6.70
N PRO A 105 21.04 0.66 -7.44
CA PRO A 105 20.53 1.96 -7.00
C PRO A 105 19.00 1.95 -6.91
N ILE A 106 18.45 2.58 -5.89
CA ILE A 106 17.00 2.78 -5.70
C ILE A 106 16.60 4.25 -5.84
N ASN A 107 17.51 5.16 -6.14
CA ASN A 107 17.19 6.56 -6.42
C ASN A 107 18.38 7.26 -7.08
N ASP A 108 18.13 8.48 -7.53
CA ASP A 108 19.16 9.34 -8.14
C ASP A 108 20.18 9.86 -7.12
N HIS A 109 19.95 9.64 -5.81
CA HIS A 109 20.89 10.02 -4.74
C HIS A 109 21.97 8.97 -4.49
N GLY A 110 21.88 7.80 -5.14
CA GLY A 110 22.86 6.73 -5.05
C GLY A 110 22.67 5.79 -3.87
N ASP A 111 21.51 5.81 -3.20
CA ASP A 111 21.18 4.77 -2.21
C ASP A 111 21.08 3.43 -2.94
N THR A 112 21.74 2.40 -2.40
CA THR A 112 21.80 1.07 -3.00
C THR A 112 21.28 0.02 -2.02
N VAL A 113 20.60 -0.99 -2.56
CA VAL A 113 20.14 -2.18 -1.83
C VAL A 113 20.35 -3.42 -2.71
N PRO A 114 20.35 -4.64 -2.16
CA PRO A 114 20.34 -5.86 -2.97
C PRO A 114 19.20 -5.89 -3.99
N ILE A 115 19.43 -6.40 -5.20
CA ILE A 115 18.41 -6.48 -6.26
C ILE A 115 17.13 -7.20 -5.81
N VAL A 116 17.25 -8.20 -4.93
CA VAL A 116 16.09 -8.89 -4.34
C VAL A 116 15.21 -7.93 -3.52
N GLU A 117 15.81 -7.05 -2.72
CA GLU A 117 15.08 -6.04 -1.94
C GLU A 117 14.50 -4.96 -2.86
N ALA A 118 15.29 -4.50 -3.83
CA ALA A 118 14.87 -3.49 -4.80
C ALA A 118 13.61 -3.94 -5.57
N LEU A 119 13.60 -5.18 -6.06
CA LEU A 119 12.46 -5.77 -6.76
C LEU A 119 11.30 -6.08 -5.80
N THR A 120 11.56 -6.42 -4.54
CA THR A 120 10.49 -6.70 -3.57
C THR A 120 9.71 -5.44 -3.20
N SER A 121 10.40 -4.32 -2.92
CA SER A 121 9.79 -3.18 -2.24
C SER A 121 9.88 -1.84 -2.99
N HIS A 122 10.78 -1.70 -3.97
CA HIS A 122 11.10 -0.38 -4.55
C HIS A 122 10.59 -0.17 -5.97
N PHE A 123 10.50 -1.22 -6.79
CA PHE A 123 10.19 -1.12 -8.21
C PHE A 123 8.94 -1.91 -8.62
N GLU A 124 8.20 -1.39 -9.60
CA GLU A 124 7.05 -2.08 -10.21
C GLU A 124 7.49 -2.72 -11.53
N PHE A 125 7.50 -4.05 -11.55
CA PHE A 125 7.78 -4.84 -12.76
C PHE A 125 6.57 -5.67 -13.21
N THR A 126 5.47 -5.68 -12.45
CA THR A 126 4.24 -6.44 -12.75
C THR A 126 3.27 -5.68 -13.68
N LYS A 127 3.72 -4.58 -14.30
CA LYS A 127 2.95 -3.81 -15.28
C LYS A 127 3.89 -3.19 -16.31
N LEU A 128 3.70 -3.59 -17.56
CA LEU A 128 4.39 -2.98 -18.69
C LEU A 128 3.66 -1.69 -19.08
N THR A 129 4.41 -0.62 -19.29
CA THR A 129 3.88 0.66 -19.76
C THR A 129 4.62 1.09 -21.00
N LEU A 130 4.00 1.94 -21.83
CA LEU A 130 4.64 2.40 -23.07
C LEU A 130 5.99 3.09 -22.80
N PRO A 131 6.16 3.96 -21.77
CA PRO A 131 7.48 4.50 -21.44
C PRO A 131 8.48 3.42 -21.01
N LEU A 132 8.06 2.42 -20.22
CA LEU A 132 8.93 1.32 -19.80
C LEU A 132 9.40 0.51 -21.02
N LEU A 133 8.49 0.15 -21.93
CA LEU A 133 8.80 -0.58 -23.15
C LEU A 133 9.84 0.17 -23.99
N LYS A 134 9.64 1.47 -24.21
CA LYS A 134 10.58 2.32 -24.96
C LYS A 134 11.93 2.48 -24.27
N ASN A 135 11.94 2.60 -22.94
CA ASN A 135 13.19 2.69 -22.19
C ASN A 135 13.95 1.36 -22.18
N ALA A 136 13.25 0.22 -22.18
CA ALA A 136 13.88 -1.09 -22.22
C ALA A 136 14.71 -1.32 -23.49
N ASP A 137 14.24 -0.84 -24.65
CA ASP A 137 14.96 -0.92 -25.94
C ASP A 137 16.40 -0.39 -25.88
N ILE A 138 16.66 0.62 -25.04
CA ILE A 138 17.99 1.22 -24.87
C ILE A 138 18.99 0.24 -24.24
N TYR A 139 18.51 -0.70 -23.43
CA TYR A 139 19.34 -1.64 -22.66
C TYR A 139 19.23 -3.09 -23.15
N PHE A 140 18.32 -3.36 -24.08
CA PHE A 140 18.10 -4.69 -24.62
C PHE A 140 18.90 -4.85 -25.90
N ASP A 141 19.71 -5.91 -25.97
CA ASP A 141 20.40 -6.34 -27.18
C ASP A 141 19.47 -7.17 -28.07
N ASN A 142 18.34 -6.59 -28.50
CA ASN A 142 17.30 -7.30 -29.24
C ASN A 142 16.81 -6.51 -30.46
N GLU A 143 17.33 -6.84 -31.66
CA GLU A 143 16.99 -6.15 -32.91
C GLU A 143 15.49 -6.24 -33.24
N GLU A 144 14.82 -7.36 -32.93
CA GLU A 144 13.40 -7.53 -33.18
C GLU A 144 12.56 -6.56 -32.32
N LEU A 145 12.93 -6.38 -31.05
CA LEU A 145 12.30 -5.39 -30.18
C LEU A 145 12.48 -3.97 -30.74
N SER A 146 13.70 -3.62 -31.14
CA SER A 146 14.04 -2.30 -31.68
C SER A 146 13.28 -1.98 -32.95
N GLU A 147 13.08 -2.96 -33.84
CA GLU A 147 12.27 -2.81 -35.04
C GLU A 147 10.78 -2.66 -34.71
N ARG A 148 10.23 -3.54 -33.87
CA ARG A 148 8.79 -3.54 -33.54
C ARG A 148 8.36 -2.30 -32.78
N ILE A 149 9.19 -1.76 -31.88
CA ILE A 149 8.89 -0.55 -31.10
C ILE A 149 8.68 0.69 -31.98
N GLN A 150 9.20 0.72 -33.21
CA GLN A 150 8.97 1.82 -34.14
C GLN A 150 7.51 1.91 -34.60
N ASP A 151 6.78 0.79 -34.56
CA ASP A 151 5.33 0.79 -34.77
C ASP A 151 4.61 1.17 -33.47
N GLU A 152 4.15 2.42 -33.38
CA GLU A 152 3.40 2.91 -32.21
C GLU A 152 2.10 2.15 -31.95
N SER A 153 1.45 1.62 -32.99
CA SER A 153 0.22 0.85 -32.84
C SER A 153 0.52 -0.46 -32.15
N TRP A 154 1.53 -1.18 -32.65
CA TRP A 154 2.01 -2.40 -32.04
C TRP A 154 2.45 -2.16 -30.59
N ALA A 155 3.23 -1.11 -30.32
CA ALA A 155 3.72 -0.83 -28.97
C ALA A 155 2.59 -0.55 -27.97
N ARG A 156 1.55 0.19 -28.39
CA ARG A 156 0.35 0.43 -27.55
C ARG A 156 -0.45 -0.83 -27.28
N GLU A 157 -0.55 -1.72 -28.26
CA GLU A 157 -1.26 -2.99 -28.12
C GLU A 157 -0.47 -3.99 -27.26
N TYR A 158 0.84 -4.09 -27.48
CA TYR A 158 1.72 -5.05 -26.82
C TYR A 158 1.71 -4.88 -25.30
N VAL A 159 1.75 -3.64 -24.78
CA VAL A 159 1.79 -3.41 -23.33
C VAL A 159 0.49 -3.80 -22.59
N ILE A 160 -0.61 -4.04 -23.30
CA ILE A 160 -1.90 -4.35 -22.68
C ILE A 160 -1.83 -5.71 -21.95
N ASN A 161 -2.09 -5.67 -20.64
CA ASN A 161 -2.07 -6.83 -19.74
C ASN A 161 -0.74 -7.61 -19.72
N ARG A 162 0.37 -6.98 -20.14
CA ARG A 162 1.72 -7.54 -20.02
C ARG A 162 2.49 -6.92 -18.86
N ASP A 163 3.50 -7.63 -18.41
CA ASP A 163 4.47 -7.18 -17.42
C ASP A 163 5.92 -7.35 -17.93
N PHE A 164 6.90 -6.97 -17.12
CA PHE A 164 8.31 -7.01 -17.53
C PHE A 164 8.84 -8.43 -17.76
N ILE A 165 8.27 -9.43 -17.09
CA ILE A 165 8.62 -10.84 -17.32
C ILE A 165 8.15 -11.27 -18.71
N ASP A 166 7.00 -10.81 -19.20
CA ASP A 166 6.58 -11.07 -20.58
C ASP A 166 7.56 -10.44 -21.58
N LEU A 167 7.98 -9.20 -21.32
CA LEU A 167 8.93 -8.50 -22.19
C LEU A 167 10.23 -9.29 -22.34
N ILE A 168 10.84 -9.73 -21.24
CA ILE A 168 12.09 -10.51 -21.28
C ILE A 168 11.87 -11.90 -21.87
N THR A 169 10.67 -12.48 -21.71
CA THR A 169 10.35 -13.78 -22.31
C THR A 169 10.25 -13.68 -23.83
N ASP A 170 9.54 -12.67 -24.32
CA ASP A 170 9.32 -12.47 -25.76
C ASP A 170 10.58 -11.92 -26.45
N PHE A 171 11.36 -11.08 -25.75
CA PHE A 171 12.58 -10.44 -26.22
C PHE A 171 13.73 -10.63 -25.21
N PRO A 172 14.40 -11.80 -25.24
CA PRO A 172 15.52 -12.06 -24.35
C PRO A 172 16.68 -11.08 -24.55
N THR A 173 17.43 -10.83 -23.48
CA THR A 173 18.61 -9.96 -23.44
C THR A 173 19.65 -10.55 -22.49
N ILE A 174 20.94 -10.38 -22.80
CA ILE A 174 22.06 -10.72 -21.91
C ILE A 174 22.85 -9.49 -21.44
N GLU A 175 22.63 -8.34 -22.08
CA GLU A 175 23.33 -7.09 -21.76
C GLU A 175 22.72 -6.33 -20.58
N LEU A 176 21.47 -6.64 -20.19
CA LEU A 176 20.79 -5.95 -19.11
C LEU A 176 21.45 -6.24 -17.74
N GLN A 177 22.29 -5.30 -17.29
CA GLN A 177 22.92 -5.35 -15.99
C GLN A 177 21.96 -4.95 -14.84
N PRO A 178 22.09 -5.52 -13.63
CA PRO A 178 21.25 -5.17 -12.48
C PRO A 178 21.23 -3.68 -12.17
N GLU A 179 22.37 -3.00 -12.30
CA GLU A 179 22.52 -1.59 -11.92
C GLU A 179 21.75 -0.66 -12.87
N ASN A 180 21.37 -1.12 -14.06
CA ASN A 180 20.58 -0.33 -15.02
C ASN A 180 19.07 -0.45 -14.77
N MET A 181 18.64 -1.41 -13.95
CA MET A 181 17.22 -1.69 -13.71
C MET A 181 16.45 -0.45 -13.22
N TYR A 182 17.05 0.39 -12.38
CA TYR A 182 16.41 1.61 -11.85
C TYR A 182 16.07 2.64 -12.92
N GLN A 183 16.75 2.61 -14.08
CA GLN A 183 16.52 3.52 -15.20
C GLN A 183 15.33 3.06 -16.06
N ILE A 184 15.00 1.77 -16.01
CA ILE A 184 13.91 1.16 -16.78
C ILE A 184 12.63 1.08 -15.95
N LEU A 185 12.72 0.53 -14.74
CA LEU A 185 11.56 0.28 -13.89
C LEU A 185 11.13 1.53 -13.13
N ARG A 186 9.81 1.75 -13.07
CA ARG A 186 9.23 2.81 -12.24
C ARG A 186 9.15 2.38 -10.77
N LYS A 187 9.01 3.36 -9.88
CA LYS A 187 8.77 3.11 -8.45
C LYS A 187 7.49 2.35 -8.21
N LEU A 188 7.54 1.40 -7.26
CA LEU A 188 6.37 0.69 -6.78
C LEU A 188 5.38 1.68 -6.17
N PRO A 189 4.19 1.87 -6.75
CA PRO A 189 3.26 2.86 -6.21
C PRO A 189 2.54 2.28 -4.99
N PRO A 190 2.29 3.08 -3.95
CA PRO A 190 1.41 2.66 -2.88
C PRO A 190 -0.03 2.51 -3.37
N ARG A 191 -0.87 1.79 -2.63
CA ARG A 191 -2.29 1.58 -2.96
C ARG A 191 -3.19 2.21 -1.92
N GLU A 192 -4.21 2.92 -2.39
CA GLU A 192 -5.20 3.60 -1.55
C GLU A 192 -6.43 2.73 -1.36
N TYR A 193 -6.92 2.65 -0.14
CA TYR A 193 -8.15 1.98 0.23
C TYR A 193 -9.01 2.91 1.07
N SER A 194 -10.27 3.08 0.69
CA SER A 194 -11.23 3.82 1.52
C SER A 194 -11.36 3.14 2.88
N ILE A 195 -11.29 3.94 3.93
CA ILE A 195 -11.48 3.45 5.30
C ILE A 195 -12.92 2.94 5.45
N SER A 196 -13.06 1.81 6.12
CA SER A 196 -14.32 1.12 6.36
C SER A 196 -14.75 1.08 7.82
N SER A 197 -13.98 1.68 8.72
CA SER A 197 -14.31 1.88 10.15
C SER A 197 -14.60 3.34 10.49
N SER A 198 -15.27 3.61 11.60
CA SER A 198 -15.32 4.95 12.22
C SER A 198 -14.31 5.05 13.34
N PHE A 199 -13.56 6.15 13.38
CA PHE A 199 -12.66 6.47 14.50
C PHE A 199 -13.44 6.64 15.83
N MET A 200 -14.69 7.09 15.77
CA MET A 200 -15.53 7.21 16.97
C MET A 200 -15.91 5.84 17.55
N ALA A 201 -16.14 4.84 16.70
CA ALA A 201 -16.52 3.49 17.12
C ALA A 201 -15.30 2.63 17.50
N THR A 202 -14.17 2.81 16.81
CA THR A 202 -12.93 2.04 17.02
C THR A 202 -11.72 2.99 16.92
N PRO A 203 -11.37 3.72 17.99
CA PRO A 203 -10.31 4.74 17.95
C PRO A 203 -8.91 4.13 17.78
N ASP A 204 -8.70 2.92 18.28
CA ASP A 204 -7.40 2.23 18.27
C ASP A 204 -7.22 1.35 17.02
N GLU A 205 -8.16 1.40 16.07
CA GLU A 205 -8.13 0.57 14.86
C GLU A 205 -8.48 1.34 13.60
N VAL A 206 -8.03 0.84 12.45
CA VAL A 206 -8.54 1.26 11.14
C VAL A 206 -8.80 0.06 10.24
N HIS A 207 -9.97 0.04 9.61
CA HIS A 207 -10.41 -1.07 8.79
C HIS A 207 -10.41 -0.70 7.31
N ILE A 208 -10.05 -1.63 6.43
CA ILE A 208 -10.21 -1.48 4.98
C ILE A 208 -10.93 -2.69 4.37
N THR A 209 -11.54 -2.47 3.20
CA THR A 209 -12.19 -3.52 2.41
C THR A 209 -11.47 -3.68 1.06
N VAL A 210 -10.81 -4.81 0.85
CA VAL A 210 -9.88 -5.05 -0.25
C VAL A 210 -10.43 -6.11 -1.19
N GLY A 211 -10.72 -5.74 -2.44
CA GLY A 211 -11.02 -6.72 -3.50
C GLY A 211 -9.74 -7.31 -4.08
N THR A 212 -9.56 -8.62 -3.99
CA THR A 212 -8.42 -9.33 -4.56
C THR A 212 -8.50 -9.32 -6.08
N VAL A 213 -7.40 -8.97 -6.74
CA VAL A 213 -7.35 -8.88 -8.21
C VAL A 213 -6.59 -10.09 -8.75
N ARG A 214 -7.30 -10.92 -9.52
CA ARG A 214 -6.75 -12.09 -10.22
C ARG A 214 -7.34 -12.14 -11.63
N TYR A 215 -6.52 -12.44 -12.62
CA TYR A 215 -6.98 -12.62 -13.99
C TYR A 215 -5.95 -13.44 -14.79
N GLN A 216 -6.37 -14.03 -15.91
CA GLN A 216 -5.47 -14.72 -16.83
C GLN A 216 -5.14 -13.79 -17.99
N ALA A 217 -3.86 -13.63 -18.32
CA ALA A 217 -3.44 -12.88 -19.51
C ALA A 217 -2.13 -13.45 -20.08
N HIS A 218 -2.09 -13.60 -21.41
CA HIS A 218 -0.92 -14.09 -22.15
C HIS A 218 -0.36 -15.40 -21.59
N GLY A 219 -1.25 -16.37 -21.32
CA GLY A 219 -0.85 -17.69 -20.82
C GLY A 219 -0.40 -17.74 -19.35
N ARG A 220 -0.42 -16.62 -18.61
CA ARG A 220 -0.06 -16.58 -17.19
C ARG A 220 -1.19 -16.06 -16.31
N GLU A 221 -1.26 -16.59 -15.09
CA GLU A 221 -2.07 -16.00 -14.03
C GLU A 221 -1.43 -14.68 -13.59
N ARG A 222 -2.26 -13.65 -13.41
CA ARG A 222 -1.88 -12.31 -13.00
C ARG A 222 -2.52 -12.00 -11.67
N LYS A 223 -1.72 -11.44 -10.78
CA LYS A 223 -2.09 -11.11 -9.40
C LYS A 223 -1.86 -9.62 -9.17
N GLY A 224 -2.84 -8.93 -8.59
CA GLY A 224 -2.67 -7.54 -8.19
C GLY A 224 -1.72 -7.44 -7.00
N VAL A 225 -0.65 -6.65 -7.12
CA VAL A 225 0.44 -6.60 -6.12
C VAL A 225 -0.08 -6.46 -4.68
N CYS A 226 -0.77 -5.35 -4.37
CA CYS A 226 -1.21 -5.06 -3.00
C CYS A 226 -2.37 -5.94 -2.53
N SER A 227 -3.37 -6.18 -3.38
CA SER A 227 -4.56 -6.92 -2.95
C SER A 227 -4.29 -8.42 -2.76
N VAL A 228 -3.40 -9.01 -3.56
CA VAL A 228 -2.95 -10.40 -3.34
C VAL A 228 -1.92 -10.49 -2.21
N HIS A 229 -1.07 -9.46 -2.02
CA HIS A 229 -0.22 -9.38 -0.84
C HIS A 229 -1.07 -9.52 0.44
N PHE A 230 -2.15 -8.77 0.54
CA PHE A 230 -3.11 -8.94 1.62
C PHE A 230 -3.80 -10.31 1.63
N ALA A 231 -4.26 -10.82 0.50
CA ALA A 231 -5.04 -12.05 0.46
C ALA A 231 -4.25 -13.33 0.81
N GLU A 232 -2.98 -13.41 0.40
CA GLU A 232 -2.19 -14.65 0.46
C GLU A 232 -1.01 -14.60 1.42
N ARG A 233 -0.44 -13.41 1.67
CA ARG A 233 0.87 -13.28 2.32
C ARG A 233 0.84 -12.51 3.64
N ILE A 234 -0.30 -11.91 3.99
CA ILE A 234 -0.50 -11.18 5.25
C ILE A 234 -1.47 -11.92 6.15
N LYS A 235 -1.06 -12.14 7.40
CA LYS A 235 -1.82 -12.79 8.47
C LYS A 235 -1.93 -11.85 9.69
N PRO A 236 -2.88 -12.10 10.60
CA PRO A 236 -2.88 -11.43 11.89
C PRO A 236 -1.52 -11.54 12.60
N GLY A 237 -1.05 -10.42 13.16
CA GLY A 237 0.27 -10.26 13.77
C GLY A 237 1.37 -9.77 12.81
N ASP A 238 1.15 -9.78 11.49
CA ASP A 238 2.11 -9.23 10.53
C ASP A 238 2.08 -7.69 10.55
N ILE A 239 3.19 -7.07 10.16
CA ILE A 239 3.34 -5.62 10.10
C ILE A 239 3.22 -5.12 8.66
N VAL A 240 2.38 -4.12 8.44
CA VAL A 240 2.19 -3.48 7.13
C VAL A 240 2.47 -1.98 7.21
N PRO A 241 3.38 -1.45 6.38
CA PRO A 241 3.60 -0.01 6.28
C PRO A 241 2.39 0.70 5.65
N ILE A 242 1.77 1.60 6.40
CA ILE A 242 0.61 2.39 5.99
C ILE A 242 0.76 3.87 6.32
N TYR A 243 -0.05 4.73 5.71
CA TYR A 243 -0.24 6.11 6.16
C TYR A 243 -1.64 6.61 5.82
N LEU A 244 -2.10 7.64 6.55
CA LEU A 244 -3.41 8.24 6.35
C LEU A 244 -3.37 9.24 5.17
N LYS A 245 -4.40 9.20 4.33
CA LYS A 245 -4.67 10.22 3.33
C LYS A 245 -6.05 10.82 3.57
N LYS A 246 -6.06 12.09 3.99
CA LYS A 246 -7.27 12.90 4.14
C LYS A 246 -7.96 13.13 2.80
N ASN A 247 -9.29 13.04 2.79
CA ASN A 247 -10.09 13.27 1.58
C ASN A 247 -11.16 14.34 1.80
N PRO A 248 -10.83 15.64 1.68
CA PRO A 248 -11.79 16.73 1.94
C PRO A 248 -12.96 16.76 0.95
N ASN A 249 -12.83 16.09 -0.21
CA ASN A 249 -13.85 16.07 -1.26
C ASN A 249 -14.92 14.99 -1.05
N PHE A 250 -14.74 14.09 -0.09
CA PHE A 250 -15.69 13.03 0.23
C PHE A 250 -15.92 12.99 1.75
N LYS A 251 -16.88 13.79 2.20
CA LYS A 251 -17.27 13.92 3.61
C LYS A 251 -18.76 13.84 3.76
N PHE A 252 -19.19 13.34 4.91
CA PHE A 252 -20.60 13.18 5.22
C PHE A 252 -21.11 14.34 6.07
N PRO A 253 -22.39 14.72 5.94
CA PRO A 253 -22.98 15.72 6.82
C PRO A 253 -23.11 15.16 8.25
N MET A 254 -22.67 15.96 9.22
CA MET A 254 -22.79 15.66 10.66
C MET A 254 -24.06 16.21 11.31
N LYS A 255 -24.90 16.94 10.56
CA LYS A 255 -26.19 17.43 11.07
C LYS A 255 -27.25 16.34 10.92
N GLN A 256 -27.95 16.04 12.01
CA GLN A 256 -28.92 14.93 12.09
C GLN A 256 -30.13 15.07 11.17
N ASP A 257 -30.51 16.29 10.79
CA ASP A 257 -31.66 16.58 9.94
C ASP A 257 -31.36 16.43 8.43
N ILE A 258 -30.08 16.35 8.04
CA ILE A 258 -29.69 16.21 6.64
C ILE A 258 -29.80 14.73 6.23
N PRO A 259 -30.68 14.38 5.27
CA PRO A 259 -30.78 13.02 4.78
C PRO A 259 -29.56 12.64 3.94
N VAL A 260 -29.12 11.37 4.03
CA VAL A 260 -27.97 10.86 3.27
C VAL A 260 -28.38 9.66 2.42
N ILE A 261 -27.99 9.68 1.15
CA ILE A 261 -28.16 8.57 0.20
C ILE A 261 -26.76 8.10 -0.21
N MET A 262 -26.49 6.82 0.02
CA MET A 262 -25.21 6.18 -0.25
C MET A 262 -25.40 5.13 -1.34
N ILE A 263 -24.56 5.15 -2.37
CA ILE A 263 -24.61 4.21 -3.50
C ILE A 263 -23.22 3.62 -3.67
N GLY A 264 -23.04 2.37 -3.23
CA GLY A 264 -21.72 1.74 -3.13
C GLY A 264 -21.76 0.26 -3.47
N PRO A 265 -21.71 -0.10 -4.76
CA PRO A 265 -21.60 -1.51 -5.17
C PRO A 265 -20.21 -2.06 -4.85
N GLY A 266 -20.13 -3.37 -4.57
CA GLY A 266 -18.87 -4.05 -4.29
C GLY A 266 -18.07 -3.43 -3.15
N THR A 267 -16.75 -3.28 -3.35
CA THR A 267 -15.85 -2.63 -2.37
C THR A 267 -16.16 -1.14 -2.15
N GLY A 268 -16.99 -0.53 -3.00
CA GLY A 268 -17.49 0.84 -2.82
C GLY A 268 -18.35 1.03 -1.56
N ILE A 269 -18.74 -0.06 -0.88
CA ILE A 269 -19.42 0.01 0.42
C ILE A 269 -18.52 0.53 1.56
N ALA A 270 -17.19 0.43 1.42
CA ALA A 270 -16.23 0.72 2.50
C ALA A 270 -16.51 2.03 3.26
N PRO A 271 -16.50 3.22 2.64
CA PRO A 271 -16.70 4.47 3.38
C PRO A 271 -18.11 4.61 3.96
N PHE A 272 -19.09 3.85 3.44
CA PHE A 272 -20.45 3.86 3.95
C PHE A 272 -20.59 3.00 5.22
N ARG A 273 -19.81 1.92 5.36
CA ARG A 273 -19.68 1.20 6.64
C ARG A 273 -19.12 2.15 7.72
N ALA A 274 -18.05 2.86 7.40
CA ALA A 274 -17.45 3.85 8.30
C ALA A 274 -18.48 4.89 8.75
N TYR A 275 -19.21 5.49 7.81
CA TYR A 275 -20.22 6.50 8.13
C TYR A 275 -21.39 5.94 8.95
N LEU A 276 -21.87 4.73 8.63
CA LEU A 276 -22.94 4.10 9.40
C LEU A 276 -22.55 3.79 10.84
N GLN A 277 -21.31 3.33 11.07
CA GLN A 277 -20.77 3.14 12.43
C GLN A 277 -20.68 4.46 13.19
N GLU A 278 -20.18 5.52 12.54
CA GLU A 278 -20.06 6.83 13.19
C GLU A 278 -21.42 7.40 13.59
N ARG A 279 -22.42 7.24 12.73
CA ARG A 279 -23.79 7.65 13.02
C ARG A 279 -24.40 6.88 14.18
N GLU A 280 -24.13 5.58 14.28
CA GLU A 280 -24.59 4.74 15.39
C GLU A 280 -23.98 5.24 16.70
N GLU A 281 -22.67 5.48 16.71
CA GLU A 281 -21.95 5.98 17.90
C GLU A 281 -22.43 7.38 18.33
N LEU A 282 -22.72 8.26 17.36
CA LEU A 282 -23.25 9.61 17.62
C LEU A 282 -24.77 9.64 17.89
N GLY A 283 -25.48 8.50 17.88
CA GLY A 283 -26.92 8.42 18.12
C GLY A 283 -27.77 9.14 17.06
N MET A 284 -27.28 9.26 15.82
CA MET A 284 -27.94 10.02 14.75
C MET A 284 -29.12 9.25 14.13
N THR A 285 -30.35 9.77 14.30
CA THR A 285 -31.58 9.13 13.78
C THR A 285 -32.08 9.69 12.44
N GLY A 286 -31.32 10.58 11.79
CA GLY A 286 -31.66 11.16 10.48
C GLY A 286 -31.83 10.10 9.38
N LYS A 287 -32.60 10.41 8.33
CA LYS A 287 -32.87 9.46 7.24
C LYS A 287 -31.58 9.09 6.51
N THR A 288 -31.29 7.80 6.41
CA THR A 288 -30.10 7.27 5.73
C THR A 288 -30.48 6.08 4.86
N TRP A 289 -30.11 6.13 3.58
CA TRP A 289 -30.30 5.03 2.64
C TRP A 289 -28.97 4.52 2.12
N LEU A 290 -28.85 3.19 2.04
CA LEU A 290 -27.74 2.50 1.41
C LEU A 290 -28.27 1.67 0.25
N PHE A 291 -27.74 1.94 -0.94
CA PHE A 291 -27.91 1.11 -2.13
C PHE A 291 -26.63 0.32 -2.35
N PHE A 292 -26.71 -0.98 -2.12
CA PHE A 292 -25.62 -1.93 -2.31
C PHE A 292 -25.97 -2.94 -3.41
N GLY A 293 -24.96 -3.37 -4.16
CA GLY A 293 -25.08 -4.43 -5.15
C GLY A 293 -23.75 -5.16 -5.35
N ASP A 294 -23.84 -6.46 -5.57
CA ASP A 294 -22.74 -7.32 -6.00
C ASP A 294 -23.30 -8.51 -6.80
N GLN A 295 -22.44 -9.43 -7.28
CA GLN A 295 -22.82 -10.49 -8.21
C GLN A 295 -23.90 -11.43 -7.64
N HIS A 296 -23.72 -11.94 -6.43
CA HIS A 296 -24.66 -12.90 -5.82
C HIS A 296 -24.98 -12.57 -4.35
N ARG A 297 -26.27 -12.54 -4.00
CA ARG A 297 -26.73 -12.25 -2.63
C ARG A 297 -26.25 -13.27 -1.58
N SER A 298 -26.09 -14.54 -1.96
CA SER A 298 -25.69 -15.62 -1.05
C SER A 298 -24.21 -15.58 -0.68
N SER A 299 -23.36 -15.14 -1.61
CA SER A 299 -21.90 -15.24 -1.47
C SER A 299 -21.17 -13.89 -1.48
N ASP A 300 -21.80 -12.79 -1.90
CA ASP A 300 -21.14 -11.48 -2.08
C ASP A 300 -21.84 -10.34 -1.34
N PHE A 301 -22.78 -10.67 -0.45
CA PHE A 301 -23.41 -9.67 0.41
C PHE A 301 -22.60 -9.49 1.69
N TYR A 302 -21.64 -8.56 1.62
CA TYR A 302 -20.69 -8.23 2.69
C TYR A 302 -21.36 -7.78 3.98
N MET A 303 -20.61 -7.85 5.09
CA MET A 303 -20.94 -7.21 6.38
C MET A 303 -22.32 -7.62 6.93
N LYS A 304 -22.82 -8.80 6.57
CA LYS A 304 -23.96 -9.42 7.23
C LYS A 304 -23.56 -9.76 8.67
N LYS A 305 -24.35 -9.31 9.66
CA LYS A 305 -24.30 -9.91 10.99
C LYS A 305 -24.57 -11.42 10.82
N LYS A 306 -23.67 -12.25 11.33
CA LYS A 306 -23.97 -13.67 11.60
C LYS A 306 -24.88 -13.75 12.81
#